data_AF-A0A9X4FHU7-F1
#
_entry.id   AF-A0A9X4FHU7-F1
#
_cell.length_a   1.000
_cell.length_b   1.000
_cell.length_c   1.000
_cell.angle_alpha   90.00
_cell.angle_beta   90.00
_cell.angle_gamma   90.00
#
_symmetry.space_group_name_H-M   'P 1'
#
loop_
_entity.id
_entity.type
_entity.pdbx_description
1 polymer ?
#
loop_
_entity_poly.entity_id
_entity_poly.type
_entity_poly.pdbx_seq_one_letter_code
_entity_poly.pdbx_strand_id
1 'polypeptide(L)' 'MNLNEKSRLVSFLLTLFFGPLGLFYSSIAGAFVLCIVAFFTAGTIIVPIICWLLAIGIGDHCVYKHNLNIQQIKELMVK' A
#
# COMPACT_ATOMS: atom_id res chain seq x y z
N MET A 1 10.08 12.25 7.25
CA MET A 1 8.94 11.41 7.71
C MET A 1 7.71 12.28 7.75
N ASN A 2 6.63 11.89 7.07
CA ASN A 2 5.35 12.58 7.23
C ASN A 2 4.70 12.07 8.52
N LEU A 3 4.48 12.97 9.49
CA LEU A 3 3.89 12.66 10.80
C LEU A 3 2.36 12.67 10.79
N ASN A 4 1.74 12.83 9.62
CA ASN A 4 0.30 12.72 9.46
C ASN A 4 -0.11 11.27 9.22
N GLU A 5 -1.25 10.92 9.79
CA GLU A 5 -1.94 9.66 9.55
C GLU A 5 -2.41 9.59 8.10
N LYS A 6 -2.31 8.40 7.50
CA LYS A 6 -2.77 8.11 6.15
C LYS A 6 -4.17 7.49 6.20
N SER A 7 -5.02 7.85 5.24
CA SER A 7 -6.38 7.29 5.17
C SER A 7 -6.36 5.88 4.57
N ARG A 8 -6.88 4.90 5.32
CA ARG A 8 -7.02 3.51 4.88
C ARG A 8 -7.98 3.38 3.70
N LEU A 9 -9.09 4.11 3.75
CA LEU A 9 -10.11 4.11 2.69
C LEU A 9 -9.56 4.65 1.38
N VAL A 10 -8.74 5.72 1.43
CA VAL A 10 -8.07 6.26 0.24
C VAL A 10 -7.11 5.23 -0.35
N SER A 11 -6.28 4.57 0.47
CA SER A 11 -5.38 3.51 0.00
C SER A 11 -6.14 2.33 -0.62
N PHE A 12 -7.27 1.93 -0.03
CA PHE A 12 -8.13 0.89 -0.55
C PHE A 12 -8.74 1.29 -1.89
N LEU A 13 -9.34 2.49 -2.01
CA LEU A 13 -9.92 2.94 -3.27
C LEU A 13 -8.85 3.06 -4.37
N LEU A 14 -7.68 3.62 -4.05
CA LEU A 14 -6.58 3.71 -5.02
C LEU A 14 -6.14 2.33 -5.49
N THR A 15 -5.95 1.37 -4.58
CA THR A 15 -5.57 -0.01 -4.95
C THR A 15 -6.71 -0.74 -5.64
N LEU A 16 -7.97 -0.44 -5.35
CA LEU A 16 -9.12 -1.05 -6.02
C LEU A 16 -9.27 -0.56 -7.46
N PHE A 17 -9.05 0.71 -7.76
CA PHE A 17 -9.20 1.25 -9.12
C PHE A 17 -7.92 1.13 -9.97
N PHE A 18 -6.75 1.26 -9.35
CA PHE A 18 -5.46 1.30 -10.05
C PHE A 18 -4.58 0.06 -9.78
N GLY A 19 -5.06 -0.90 -8.98
CA GLY A 19 -4.33 -2.12 -8.66
C GLY A 19 -3.00 -1.86 -7.95
N PRO A 20 -1.89 -2.44 -8.44
CA PRO A 20 -0.58 -2.25 -7.81
C PRO A 20 -0.09 -0.80 -7.89
N LEU A 21 -0.58 0.01 -8.85
CA LEU A 21 -0.27 1.44 -8.90
C LEU A 21 -0.90 2.21 -7.72
N GLY A 22 -2.04 1.75 -7.20
CA GLY A 22 -2.65 2.35 -6.02
C GLY A 22 -1.81 2.21 -4.76
N LEU A 23 -0.89 1.24 -4.74
CA LEU A 23 0.00 0.97 -3.62
C LEU A 23 1.06 2.06 -3.42
N PHE A 24 1.31 2.90 -4.43
CA PHE A 24 2.25 4.02 -4.32
C PHE A 24 1.85 5.03 -3.24
N TYR A 25 0.57 5.09 -2.86
CA TYR A 25 0.10 5.94 -1.78
C TYR A 25 0.60 5.49 -0.40
N SER A 26 0.71 4.17 -0.19
CA SER A 26 1.02 3.56 1.11
C SER A 26 2.44 3.00 1.20
N SER A 27 2.99 2.46 0.12
CA SER A 27 4.36 1.92 0.06
C SER A 27 4.96 2.00 -1.35
N ILE A 28 5.94 2.89 -1.54
CA ILE A 28 6.70 2.98 -2.80
C ILE A 28 7.40 1.67 -3.13
N ALA A 29 8.05 1.03 -2.15
CA ALA A 29 8.80 -0.20 -2.38
C ALA A 29 7.89 -1.36 -2.76
N GLY A 30 6.77 -1.53 -2.04
CA GLY A 30 5.79 -2.57 -2.35
C GLY A 30 5.14 -2.36 -3.72
N ALA A 31 4.85 -1.11 -4.08
CA ALA A 31 4.25 -0.76 -5.37
C ALA A 31 5.21 -1.11 -6.52
N PHE A 32 6.49 -0.78 -6.36
CA PHE A 32 7.51 -1.06 -7.37
C PHE A 32 7.65 -2.56 -7.64
N VAL A 33 7.74 -3.38 -6.58
CA VAL A 33 7.86 -4.84 -6.71
C VAL A 33 6.62 -5.42 -7.40
N LEU A 34 5.42 -5.07 -6.94
CA LEU A 34 4.19 -5.60 -7.54
C LEU A 34 3.98 -5.12 -8.98
N CYS A 35 4.37 -3.89 -9.31
CA CYS A 35 4.31 -3.39 -10.70
C CYS A 35 5.27 -4.15 -11.61
N ILE A 36 6.50 -4.42 -11.16
CA ILE A 36 7.47 -5.23 -11.92
C ILE A 36 6.91 -6.63 -12.14
N VAL A 37 6.42 -7.29 -11.08
CA VAL A 37 5.84 -8.63 -11.19
C VAL A 37 4.66 -8.63 -12.16
N ALA A 38 3.73 -7.67 -12.03
CA ALA A 38 2.58 -7.56 -12.93
C ALA A 38 2.99 -7.33 -14.40
N PHE A 39 4.03 -6.53 -14.66
CA PHE A 39 4.52 -6.26 -16.01
C PHE A 39 5.14 -7.51 -16.66
N PHE A 40 6.02 -8.21 -15.96
CA PHE A 40 6.67 -9.43 -16.51
C PHE A 40 5.72 -10.62 -16.61
N THR A 41 4.61 -10.62 -15.89
CA THR A 41 3.62 -11.71 -15.88
C THR A 41 2.35 -11.36 -16.66
N ALA A 42 2.32 -10.20 -17.33
CA ALA A 42 1.18 -9.71 -18.11
C ALA A 42 0.75 -10.65 -19.25
N GLY A 43 1.62 -11.56 -19.70
CA GLY A 43 1.28 -12.63 -20.65
C GLY A 43 0.29 -13.67 -20.10
N THR A 44 0.01 -13.65 -18.80
CA THR A 44 -0.99 -14.49 -18.13
C THR A 44 -2.02 -13.62 -17.44
N ILE A 45 -3.32 -13.88 -17.62
CA ILE A 45 -4.39 -13.06 -17.02
C ILE A 45 -4.52 -13.28 -15.50
N ILE A 46 -4.13 -14.47 -15.02
CA ILE A 46 -4.33 -14.88 -13.63
C ILE A 46 -3.40 -14.13 -12.67
N VAL A 47 -2.13 -13.93 -13.05
CA VAL A 47 -1.12 -13.35 -12.16
C VAL A 47 -1.38 -11.86 -11.85
N PRO A 48 -1.76 -11.01 -12.82
CA PRO A 48 -2.17 -9.63 -12.56
C PRO A 48 -3.33 -9.51 -11.57
N ILE A 49 -4.32 -10.41 -11.66
CA ILE A 49 -5.47 -10.43 -10.73
C ILE A 49 -5.01 -10.77 -9.31
N ILE A 50 -4.14 -11.77 -9.15
CA ILE A 50 -3.58 -12.11 -7.83
C ILE A 50 -2.73 -10.95 -7.28
N CYS A 51 -1.88 -10.32 -8.11
CA CYS A 51 -1.13 -9.13 -7.73
C CYS A 51 -2.04 -7.97 -7.31
N TRP A 52 -3.20 -7.82 -7.94
CA TRP A 52 -4.20 -6.83 -7.57
C TRP A 52 -4.75 -7.07 -6.16
N LEU A 53 -5.19 -8.30 -5.88
CA LEU A 53 -5.69 -8.67 -4.54
C LEU A 53 -4.61 -8.52 -3.47
N LEU A 54 -3.37 -8.92 -3.78
CA LEU A 54 -2.22 -8.71 -2.90
C LEU A 54 -1.94 -7.22 -2.66
N ALA A 55 -2.08 -6.38 -3.68
CA ALA A 55 -1.90 -4.94 -3.54
C ALA A 55 -2.91 -4.35 -2.54
N ILE A 56 -4.17 -4.76 -2.60
CA ILE A 56 -5.18 -4.29 -1.65
C ILE A 56 -4.78 -4.64 -0.20
N GLY A 57 -4.39 -5.89 0.05
CA GLY A 57 -4.00 -6.36 1.38
C GLY A 57 -2.71 -5.70 1.89
N ILE A 58 -1.68 -5.61 1.05
CA ILE A 58 -0.41 -4.97 1.41
C ILE A 58 -0.61 -3.47 1.65
N GLY A 59 -1.44 -2.81 0.84
CA GLY A 59 -1.75 -1.39 0.97
C GLY A 59 -2.38 -1.06 2.32
N ASP A 60 -3.41 -1.82 2.73
CA ASP A 60 -4.06 -1.62 4.04
C ASP A 60 -3.09 -1.89 5.21
N HIS A 61 -2.32 -2.97 5.13
CA HIS A 61 -1.33 -3.29 6.17
C HIS A 61 -0.24 -2.21 6.30
N CYS A 62 0.24 -1.65 5.18
CA CYS A 62 1.21 -0.56 5.19
C CYS A 62 0.64 0.73 5.82
N VAL A 63 -0.62 1.08 5.52
CA VAL A 63 -1.27 2.24 6.16
C VAL A 63 -1.46 2.02 7.65
N TYR A 64 -1.92 0.83 8.05
CA TYR A 64 -2.09 0.49 9.47
C TYR A 64 -0.77 0.61 10.23
N LYS A 65 0.30 0.00 9.72
CA LYS A 65 1.64 0.06 10.32
C LYS A 65 2.17 1.49 10.39
N HIS A 66 1.96 2.31 9.35
CA HIS A 66 2.35 3.72 9.34
C HIS A 66 1.62 4.50 10.44
N ASN A 67 0.29 4.36 10.55
CA ASN A 67 -0.51 5.08 11.54
C ASN A 67 -0.16 4.67 12.98
N LEU A 68 0.07 3.38 13.24
CA LEU A 68 0.54 2.92 14.56
C LEU A 68 1.87 3.58 14.96
N ASN A 69 2.83 3.62 14.03
CA ASN A 69 4.14 4.21 14.29
C ASN A 69 4.02 5.72 14.57
N ILE A 70 3.12 6.43 13.86
CA ILE A 70 2.82 7.83 14.14
C ILE A 70 2.19 8.03 15.53
N GLN A 71 1.25 7.17 15.93
CA GLN A 71 0.65 7.24 17.27
C GLN A 71 1.71 7.04 18.36
N GLN A 72 2.58 6.04 18.21
CA GLN A 72 3.69 5.79 19.13
C GLN A 72 4.66 6.98 19.22
N ILE A 73 5.01 7.59 18.08
CA ILE A 73 5.87 8.79 18.07
C ILE A 73 5.18 9.97 18.76
N LYS A 74 3.87 10.17 18.55
CA LYS A 74 3.10 11.22 19.23
C LYS A 74 3.08 11.00 20.75
N GLU A 75 2.87 9.77 21.21
CA GLU A 75 2.90 9.43 22.65
C GLU A 75 4.27 9.69 23.28
N LEU A 76 5.36 9.38 22.57
CA LEU A 76 6.73 9.64 23.04
C LEU A 76 7.07 11.14 23.13
N MET A 77 6.48 11.98 22.28
CA MET A 77 6.72 13.44 22.30
C MET A 77 5.95 14.17 23.40
N VAL A 78 4.88 13.58 23.93
CA VAL A 78 4.05 14.16 25.01
C VAL A 78 4.61 13.83 26.40
N LYS A 79 5.51 12.84 26.49
CA LYS A 79 6.10 12.34 27.73
C LYS A 79 7.44 13.02 28.04
#